data_AF-A0AA49GED5-F1
#
_entry.id   AF-A0AA49GED5-F1
#
_cell.length_a   1.000
_cell.length_b   1.000
_cell.length_c   1.000
_cell.angle_alpha   90.00
_cell.angle_beta   90.00
_cell.angle_gamma   90.00
#
_symmetry.space_group_name_H-M   'P 1'
#
loop_
_entity.id
_entity.type
_entity.pdbx_description
1 polymer ?
#
loop_
_entity_poly.entity_id
_entity_poly.type
_entity_poly.pdbx_seq_one_letter_code
_entity_poly.pdbx_strand_id
1 'polypeptide(L)'
;MDYNHLKKLNGLQTQVNIILINWDPLDIQKASKFAHNVYLEYTRYVDDIIVRLGDIELLTDYLWNLAIDMTGQDRNNLFLTREIDQVVKNLETLKKDI
;
A
#
# COMPACT_ATOMS: atom_id res chain seq x y z
N MET A 1 -8.00 -24.52 -1.27
CA MET A 1 -6.92 -23.73 -1.89
C MET A 1 -5.71 -23.86 -0.99
N ASP A 2 -4.58 -24.28 -1.54
CA ASP A 2 -3.34 -24.48 -0.77
C ASP A 2 -2.82 -23.12 -0.28
N TYR A 3 -2.94 -22.86 1.02
CA TYR A 3 -2.61 -21.61 1.70
C TYR A 3 -1.10 -21.36 1.87
N ASN A 4 -0.24 -22.24 1.32
CA ASN A 4 1.18 -22.34 1.70
C ASN A 4 2.22 -21.86 0.68
N HIS A 5 1.80 -21.16 -0.38
CA HIS A 5 2.75 -20.39 -1.19
C HIS A 5 2.70 -18.92 -0.77
N LEU A 6 3.32 -18.60 0.37
CA LEU A 6 3.71 -17.22 0.66
C LEU A 6 4.50 -16.70 -0.54
N LYS A 7 3.90 -15.77 -1.30
CA LYS A 7 4.54 -15.13 -2.46
C LYS A 7 5.89 -14.61 -1.99
N LYS A 8 6.99 -15.16 -2.53
CA LYS A 8 8.34 -14.69 -2.21
C LYS A 8 8.53 -13.32 -2.87
N LEU A 9 8.58 -12.28 -2.07
CA LEU A 9 8.87 -10.92 -2.53
C LEU A 9 10.37 -10.75 -2.76
N ASN A 10 10.74 -10.06 -3.84
CA ASN A 10 12.09 -9.53 -4.01
C ASN A 10 12.31 -8.30 -3.09
N GLY A 11 13.52 -7.73 -3.11
CA GLY A 11 13.88 -6.60 -2.23
C GLY A 11 12.96 -5.39 -2.39
N LEU A 12 12.71 -4.96 -3.63
CA LEU A 12 11.83 -3.84 -3.94
C LEU A 12 10.38 -4.11 -3.51
N GLN A 13 9.85 -5.27 -3.87
CA GLN A 13 8.50 -5.69 -3.49
C GLN A 13 8.33 -5.72 -1.97
N THR A 14 9.35 -6.16 -1.24
CA THR A 14 9.36 -6.18 0.22
C THR A 14 9.27 -4.76 0.79
N GLN A 15 10.06 -3.82 0.27
CA GLN A 15 10.05 -2.43 0.72
C GLN A 15 8.72 -1.73 0.45
N VAL A 16 8.13 -1.94 -0.75
CA VAL A 16 6.79 -1.42 -1.08
C VAL A 16 5.75 -2.01 -0.12
N ASN A 17 5.78 -3.32 0.12
CA ASN A 17 4.82 -3.96 1.03
C ASN A 17 4.92 -3.41 2.46
N ILE A 18 6.14 -3.14 2.94
CA ILE A 18 6.35 -2.51 4.26
C ILE A 18 5.72 -1.11 4.31
N ILE A 19 5.86 -0.30 3.26
CA ILE A 19 5.23 1.03 3.21
C ILE A 19 3.70 0.91 3.30
N LEU A 20 3.10 -0.04 2.60
CA LEU A 20 1.65 -0.27 2.62
C LEU A 20 1.16 -0.80 3.97
N ILE A 21 1.90 -1.72 4.58
CA ILE A 21 1.61 -2.19 5.93
C ILE A 21 1.69 -1.03 6.93
N ASN A 22 2.66 -0.12 6.80
CA ASN A 22 2.74 1.02 7.71
C ASN A 22 1.65 2.07 7.49
N TRP A 23 1.12 2.15 6.27
CA TRP A 23 -0.02 3.00 5.96
C TRP A 23 -1.32 2.45 6.56
N ASP A 24 -1.62 1.18 6.29
CA ASP A 24 -2.77 0.44 6.83
C ASP A 24 -4.09 1.24 6.94
N PRO A 25 -4.66 1.74 5.82
CA PRO A 25 -5.85 2.60 5.83
C PRO A 25 -7.10 1.91 6.39
N LEU A 26 -7.07 0.58 6.47
CA LEU A 26 -8.13 -0.26 7.01
C LEU A 26 -7.99 -0.53 8.53
N ASP A 27 -6.94 -0.01 9.16
CA ASP A 27 -6.61 -0.27 10.57
C ASP A 27 -6.55 -1.78 10.91
N ILE A 28 -6.17 -2.62 9.94
CA ILE A 28 -6.15 -4.09 10.09
C ILE A 28 -5.14 -4.50 11.17
N GLN A 29 -4.04 -3.77 11.31
CA GLN A 29 -3.06 -3.98 12.38
C GLN A 29 -3.66 -3.72 13.76
N LYS A 30 -4.48 -2.67 13.91
CA LYS A 30 -5.16 -2.36 15.19
C LYS A 30 -6.24 -3.38 15.53
N ALA A 31 -6.84 -4.02 14.53
CA ALA A 31 -7.84 -5.07 14.72
C ALA A 31 -7.31 -6.36 15.38
N SER A 32 -5.99 -6.46 15.63
CA SER A 32 -5.31 -7.39 16.57
C SER A 32 -5.54 -8.90 16.42
N LYS A 33 -6.37 -9.36 15.47
CA LYS A 33 -6.64 -10.79 15.24
C LYS A 33 -5.97 -11.37 14.00
N PHE A 34 -5.33 -10.54 13.17
CA PHE A 34 -4.94 -10.93 11.81
C PHE A 34 -3.61 -10.35 11.31
N ALA A 35 -2.60 -10.15 12.16
CA ALA A 35 -1.30 -9.64 11.73
C ALA A 35 -0.68 -10.41 10.54
N HIS A 36 -0.92 -11.73 10.46
CA HIS A 36 -0.49 -12.55 9.31
C HIS A 36 -1.29 -12.28 8.02
N ASN A 37 -2.55 -11.84 8.10
CA ASN A 37 -3.33 -11.45 6.93
C ASN A 37 -2.98 -10.04 6.45
N VAL A 38 -2.55 -9.12 7.33
CA VAL A 38 -2.16 -7.76 6.93
C VAL A 38 -1.08 -7.79 5.85
N TYR A 39 -0.01 -8.57 6.10
CA TYR A 39 1.10 -8.72 5.16
C TYR A 39 0.65 -9.30 3.82
N LEU A 40 -0.22 -10.31 3.85
CA LEU A 40 -0.74 -10.97 2.65
C LEU A 40 -1.77 -10.11 1.89
N GLU A 41 -2.54 -9.32 2.59
CA GLU A 41 -3.56 -8.44 2.01
C GLU A 41 -2.89 -7.37 1.16
N TYR A 42 -1.89 -6.67 1.73
CA TYR A 42 -1.20 -5.61 0.99
C TYR A 42 -0.28 -6.11 -0.12
N THR A 43 0.20 -7.36 -0.02
CA THR A 43 1.00 -8.01 -1.08
C THR A 43 0.28 -8.03 -2.44
N ARG A 44 -1.05 -8.00 -2.45
CA ARG A 44 -1.87 -8.01 -3.68
C ARG A 44 -1.70 -6.75 -4.52
N TYR A 45 -1.37 -5.62 -3.88
CA TYR A 45 -1.26 -4.31 -4.55
C TYR A 45 0.18 -3.94 -4.93
N VAL A 46 1.17 -4.70 -4.45
CA VAL A 46 2.60 -4.38 -4.59
C VAL A 46 3.04 -4.25 -6.05
N ASP A 47 2.70 -5.22 -6.91
CA ASP A 47 3.16 -5.21 -8.30
C ASP A 47 2.55 -4.05 -9.09
N ASP A 48 1.27 -3.76 -8.83
CA ASP A 48 0.57 -2.63 -9.42
C ASP A 48 1.21 -1.29 -9.02
N ILE A 49 1.59 -1.14 -7.76
CA ILE A 49 2.28 0.06 -7.28
C ILE A 49 3.66 0.18 -7.93
N ILE A 50 4.42 -0.91 -8.04
CA ILE A 50 5.75 -0.90 -8.66
C ILE A 50 5.69 -0.43 -10.12
N VAL A 51 4.73 -0.93 -10.91
CA VAL A 51 4.53 -0.50 -12.31
C VAL A 51 4.26 1.01 -12.40
N ARG A 52 3.65 1.60 -11.36
CA ARG A 52 3.27 3.01 -11.30
C ARG A 52 4.31 3.91 -10.63
N LEU A 53 5.36 3.38 -9.99
CA LEU A 53 6.44 4.19 -9.39
C LEU A 53 7.09 5.15 -10.40
N GLY A 54 7.03 4.84 -11.69
CA GLY A 54 7.53 5.68 -12.77
C GLY A 54 6.83 7.04 -12.89
N ASP A 55 5.54 7.10 -12.55
CA ASP A 55 4.65 8.23 -12.80
C ASP A 55 3.87 8.57 -11.53
N ILE A 56 4.18 9.74 -10.97
CA ILE A 56 3.65 10.15 -9.67
C ILE A 56 2.14 10.42 -9.69
N GLU A 57 1.62 10.93 -10.80
CA GLU A 57 0.20 11.24 -10.93
C GLU A 57 -0.61 9.94 -10.98
N LEU A 58 -0.14 8.97 -11.78
CA LEU A 58 -0.76 7.64 -11.85
C LEU A 58 -0.66 6.87 -10.53
N LEU A 59 0.46 6.96 -9.83
CA LEU A 59 0.62 6.35 -8.52
C LEU A 59 -0.35 6.95 -7.50
N THR A 60 -0.43 8.28 -7.47
CA THR A 60 -1.30 9.01 -6.53
C THR A 60 -2.77 8.68 -6.77
N ASP A 61 -3.21 8.68 -8.02
CA ASP A 61 -4.59 8.31 -8.37
C ASP A 61 -4.91 6.84 -8.04
N TYR A 62 -3.97 5.92 -8.27
CA TYR A 62 -4.15 4.52 -7.87
C TYR A 62 -4.31 4.36 -6.36
N LEU A 63 -3.45 5.02 -5.56
CA LEU A 63 -3.53 4.96 -4.11
C LEU A 63 -4.84 5.55 -3.57
N TRP A 64 -5.33 6.63 -4.20
CA TRP A 64 -6.64 7.19 -3.88
C TRP A 64 -7.77 6.21 -4.15
N ASN A 65 -7.81 5.59 -5.33
CA ASN A 65 -8.85 4.63 -5.67
C ASN A 65 -8.81 3.43 -4.70
N LEU A 66 -7.61 2.92 -4.41
CA LEU A 66 -7.41 1.86 -3.44
C LEU A 66 -7.95 2.24 -2.06
N ALA A 67 -7.65 3.45 -1.58
CA ALA A 67 -8.12 3.92 -0.29
C ALA A 67 -9.64 4.13 -0.23
N ILE A 68 -10.23 4.65 -1.30
CA ILE A 68 -11.69 4.83 -1.41
C ILE A 68 -12.37 3.45 -1.38
N ASP A 69 -11.88 2.49 -2.16
CA ASP A 69 -12.43 1.13 -2.22
C ASP A 69 -12.33 0.41 -0.86
N MET A 70 -11.25 0.66 -0.12
CA MET A 70 -11.02 0.08 1.20
C MET A 70 -11.87 0.73 2.30
N THR A 71 -11.86 2.07 2.36
CA THR A 71 -12.40 2.81 3.51
C THR A 71 -13.81 3.35 3.30
N GLY A 72 -14.26 3.42 2.04
CA GLY A 72 -15.49 4.10 1.64
C GLY A 72 -15.43 5.63 1.77
N GLN A 73 -14.26 6.21 2.09
CA GLN A 73 -14.08 7.66 2.25
C GLN A 73 -13.76 8.31 0.91
N ASP A 74 -14.08 9.61 0.77
CA ASP A 74 -13.83 10.38 -0.45
C ASP A 74 -12.56 11.24 -0.38
N ARG A 75 -12.23 11.91 -1.51
CA ARG A 75 -11.05 12.78 -1.64
C ARG A 75 -11.09 14.06 -0.80
N ASN A 76 -12.24 14.42 -0.22
CA ASN A 76 -12.37 15.59 0.63
C ASN A 76 -11.99 15.28 2.10
N ASN A 77 -11.79 14.01 2.43
CA ASN A 77 -11.34 13.61 3.75
C ASN A 77 -9.89 14.04 3.99
N LEU A 78 -9.72 15.14 4.75
CA LEU A 78 -8.40 15.72 5.06
C LEU A 78 -7.43 14.77 5.77
N PHE A 79 -7.94 13.82 6.55
CA PHE A 79 -7.10 12.83 7.20
C PHE A 79 -6.54 11.87 6.14
N LEU A 80 -7.41 11.31 5.31
CA LEU A 80 -7.01 10.41 4.23
C LEU A 80 -6.09 11.10 3.22
N THR A 81 -6.33 12.37 2.88
CA THR A 81 -5.43 13.15 2.02
C THR A 81 -4.00 13.17 2.54
N ARG A 82 -3.82 13.45 3.84
CA ARG A 82 -2.48 13.48 4.45
C ARG A 82 -1.81 12.12 4.45
N GLU A 83 -2.58 11.05 4.67
CA GLU A 83 -2.05 9.69 4.60
C GLU A 83 -1.58 9.34 3.19
N ILE A 84 -2.39 9.64 2.17
CA ILE A 84 -2.01 9.42 0.77
C ILE A 84 -0.75 10.21 0.43
N ASP A 85 -0.68 11.49 0.76
CA ASP A 85 0.50 12.33 0.51
C ASP A 85 1.77 11.74 1.14
N GLN A 86 1.65 11.23 2.37
CA GLN A 86 2.78 10.63 3.07
C GLN A 86 3.23 9.32 2.44
N VAL A 87 2.29 8.47 1.99
CA VAL A 87 2.59 7.20 1.31
C VAL A 87 3.24 7.44 -0.04
N VAL A 88 2.69 8.36 -0.82
CA VAL A 88 3.24 8.79 -2.10
C VAL A 88 4.69 9.24 -1.94
N LYS A 89 4.95 10.11 -0.95
CA LYS A 89 6.31 10.59 -0.65
C LYS A 89 7.28 9.46 -0.25
N ASN A 90 6.81 8.48 0.52
CA ASN A 90 7.63 7.34 0.93
C ASN A 90 7.99 6.46 -0.29
N LEU A 91 7.04 6.23 -1.19
CA LEU A 91 7.24 5.48 -2.43
C LEU A 91 8.13 6.21 -3.44
N GLU A 92 8.02 7.54 -3.54
CA GLU A 92 8.96 8.35 -4.33
C GLU A 92 10.38 8.29 -3.79
N THR A 93 10.53 8.33 -2.47
CA THR A 93 11.86 8.22 -1.84
C THR A 93 12.46 6.86 -2.15
N LEU A 94 11.66 5.80 -2.05
CA LEU A 94 12.08 4.46 -2.43
C LEU A 94 12.59 4.37 -3.87
N LYS A 95 11.92 5.03 -4.82
CA LYS A 95 12.36 5.10 -6.22
C LYS A 95 13.75 5.74 -6.38
N LYS A 96 14.10 6.73 -5.56
CA LYS A 96 15.39 7.42 -5.66
C LYS A 96 16.56 6.56 -5.17
N ASP A 97 16.28 5.55 -4.35
CA ASP A 97 17.26 4.65 -3.75
C ASP A 97 17.52 3.36 -4.59
N ILE A 98 16.85 3.23 -5.74
CA ILE A 98 16.97 2.10 -6.69
C ILE A 98 17.76 2.53 -7.92
#